data_AF-A0A2S3W4J8-F1
#
_entry.id   AF-A0A2S3W4J8-F1
#
_cell.length_a   1.000
_cell.length_b   1.000
_cell.length_c   1.000
_cell.angle_alpha   90.00
_cell.angle_beta   90.00
_cell.angle_gamma   90.00
#
_symmetry.space_group_name_H-M   'P 1'
#
loop_
_entity.id
_entity.type
_entity.pdbx_description
1 polymer ?
#
loop_
_entity_poly.entity_id
_entity_poly.type
_entity_poly.pdbx_seq_one_letter_code
_entity_poly.pdbx_strand_id
1 'polypeptide(L)'
;MSHSIVWSLVLAVHLLGMAAWLGGMIYAVFVLKPSLGLLDPTPRASVHLQTLNRFFRIVWHTMPMVLVTGWLMIFHEGGFATIGWQINLMQLLGLMMALIFARIYFGPYQKARRALRPQPSMFDSIRSQILINIGLGVLTIVAASLAHPF
;
A
#
# COMPACT_ATOMS: atom_id res chain seq x y z
N MET A 1 17.54 -12.89 23.18
CA MET A 1 18.00 -11.93 22.16
C MET A 1 17.64 -10.54 22.68
N SER A 2 18.61 -9.72 23.11
CA SER A 2 18.31 -8.35 23.51
C SER A 2 18.04 -7.54 22.25
N HIS A 3 16.78 -7.40 21.85
CA HIS A 3 16.43 -6.44 20.80
C HIS A 3 16.87 -5.07 21.31
N SER A 4 17.90 -4.50 20.69
CA SER A 4 18.27 -3.12 20.96
C SER A 4 17.07 -2.24 20.61
N ILE A 5 16.87 -1.17 21.37
CA ILE A 5 15.76 -0.21 21.17
C ILE A 5 15.64 0.21 19.69
N VAL A 6 16.77 0.28 18.99
CA VAL A 6 16.86 0.59 17.55
C VAL A 6 16.04 -0.39 16.70
N TRP A 7 16.18 -1.70 16.89
CA TRP A 7 15.45 -2.68 16.06
C TRP A 7 13.96 -2.71 16.36
N SER A 8 13.56 -2.46 17.61
CA SER A 8 12.15 -2.27 17.95
C SER A 8 11.57 -1.03 17.26
N LEU A 9 12.33 0.06 17.15
CA LEU A 9 11.91 1.25 16.40
C LEU A 9 11.80 0.98 14.90
N VAL A 10 12.74 0.23 14.31
CA VAL A 10 12.67 -0.16 12.89
C VAL A 10 11.41 -0.98 12.63
N LEU A 11 11.12 -1.97 13.47
CA LEU A 11 9.90 -2.78 13.37
C LEU A 11 8.64 -1.91 13.54
N ALA A 12 8.61 -1.01 14.51
CA ALA A 12 7.48 -0.11 14.72
C ALA A 12 7.22 0.77 13.47
N VAL A 13 8.26 1.34 12.87
CA VAL A 13 8.17 2.12 11.63
C VAL A 13 7.65 1.25 10.48
N HIS A 14 8.14 0.02 10.35
CA HIS A 14 7.67 -0.93 9.33
C HIS A 14 6.16 -1.20 9.47
N LEU A 15 5.71 -1.54 10.68
CA LEU A 15 4.31 -1.86 10.96
C LEU A 15 3.40 -0.64 10.76
N LEU A 16 3.82 0.55 11.21
CA LEU A 16 3.07 1.80 10.99
C LEU A 16 2.95 2.12 9.50
N GLY A 17 4.03 1.96 8.73
CA GLY A 17 4.01 2.15 7.28
C GLY A 17 3.05 1.18 6.59
N MET A 18 3.08 -0.10 6.98
CA MET A 18 2.20 -1.11 6.41
C MET A 18 0.73 -0.88 6.79
N ALA A 19 0.45 -0.51 8.04
CA ALA A 19 -0.88 -0.16 8.52
C ALA A 19 -1.44 1.07 7.79
N ALA A 20 -0.64 2.12 7.61
CA ALA A 20 -1.03 3.31 6.86
C ALA A 20 -1.32 2.99 5.39
N TRP A 21 -0.51 2.13 4.77
CA TRP A 21 -0.68 1.74 3.38
C TRP A 21 -1.94 0.88 3.17
N LEU A 22 -2.05 -0.26 3.85
CA LEU A 22 -3.20 -1.17 3.72
C LEU A 22 -4.49 -0.52 4.22
N GLY A 23 -4.45 0.12 5.39
CA GLY A 23 -5.60 0.82 5.97
C GLY A 23 -6.09 1.96 5.08
N GLY A 24 -5.18 2.73 4.49
CA GLY A 24 -5.54 3.80 3.54
C GLY A 24 -6.19 3.28 2.26
N MET A 25 -5.75 2.12 1.74
CA MET A 25 -6.40 1.48 0.60
C MET A 25 -7.83 1.02 0.94
N ILE A 26 -7.99 0.38 2.10
CA ILE A 26 -9.30 -0.05 2.61
C ILE A 26 -10.23 1.16 2.75
N TYR A 27 -9.77 2.24 3.37
CA TYR A 27 -10.53 3.48 3.51
C TYR A 27 -10.94 4.05 2.14
N ALA A 28 -10.00 4.14 1.18
CA ALA A 28 -10.27 4.71 -0.13
C ALA A 28 -11.35 3.94 -0.90
N VAL A 29 -11.38 2.61 -0.79
CA VAL A 29 -12.32 1.76 -1.54
C VAL A 29 -13.65 1.55 -0.82
N PHE A 30 -13.62 1.28 0.49
CA PHE A 30 -14.80 0.84 1.23
C PHE A 30 -15.51 1.97 1.99
N VAL A 31 -14.80 3.05 2.30
CA VAL A 31 -15.39 4.18 3.04
C VAL A 31 -15.61 5.36 2.11
N LEU A 32 -14.54 5.88 1.50
CA LEU A 32 -14.61 7.09 0.67
C LEU A 32 -15.53 6.90 -0.56
N LYS A 33 -15.34 5.82 -1.32
CA LYS A 33 -16.04 5.64 -2.59
C LYS A 33 -17.58 5.59 -2.45
N PRO A 34 -18.16 4.86 -1.48
CA PRO A 34 -19.60 4.95 -1.20
C PRO A 34 -20.04 6.34 -0.78
N SER A 35 -19.28 7.04 0.08
CA SER A 35 -19.62 8.39 0.55
C SER A 35 -19.68 9.42 -0.58
N LEU A 36 -18.88 9.24 -1.64
CA LEU A 36 -18.91 10.09 -2.82
C LEU A 36 -20.23 10.00 -3.62
N GLY A 37 -21.04 8.96 -3.40
CA GLY A 37 -22.33 8.78 -4.09
C GLY A 37 -23.34 9.92 -3.85
N LEU A 38 -23.19 10.63 -2.73
CA LEU A 38 -24.06 11.76 -2.34
C LEU A 38 -23.77 13.06 -3.11
N LEU A 39 -22.64 13.14 -3.80
CA LEU A 39 -22.22 14.34 -4.53
C LEU A 39 -22.67 14.29 -5.99
N ASP A 40 -22.96 15.46 -6.56
CA ASP A 40 -23.16 15.62 -8.01
C ASP A 40 -21.92 15.20 -8.81
N PRO A 41 -22.06 14.84 -10.10
CA PRO A 41 -20.97 14.24 -10.89
C PRO A 41 -19.66 15.04 -10.91
N THR A 42 -19.74 16.37 -11.03
CA THR A 42 -18.57 17.25 -11.08
C THR A 42 -17.84 17.36 -9.73
N PRO A 43 -18.49 17.76 -8.62
CA PRO A 43 -17.83 17.80 -7.31
C PRO A 43 -17.38 16.40 -6.85
N ARG A 44 -18.13 15.34 -7.19
CA ARG A 44 -17.75 13.94 -6.93
C ARG A 44 -16.37 13.61 -7.51
N ALA A 45 -16.14 13.91 -8.79
CA ALA A 45 -14.87 13.64 -9.44
C ALA A 45 -13.72 14.46 -8.83
N SER A 46 -13.98 15.73 -8.50
CA SER A 46 -12.99 16.62 -7.88
C SER A 46 -12.54 16.13 -6.49
N VAL A 47 -13.50 15.82 -5.60
CA VAL A 47 -13.19 15.30 -4.27
C VAL A 47 -12.45 13.97 -4.37
N HIS A 48 -12.87 13.07 -5.27
CA HIS A 48 -12.19 11.80 -5.46
C HIS A 48 -10.74 11.97 -5.89
N LEU A 49 -10.46 12.83 -6.89
CA LEU A 49 -9.10 13.11 -7.36
C LEU A 49 -8.21 13.75 -6.28
N GLN A 50 -8.75 14.70 -5.53
CA GLN A 50 -8.00 15.37 -4.47
C GLN A 50 -7.66 14.40 -3.33
N THR A 51 -8.60 13.53 -2.94
CA THR A 51 -8.34 12.51 -1.92
C THR A 51 -7.32 11.48 -2.40
N LEU A 52 -7.44 10.99 -3.64
CA LEU A 52 -6.45 10.09 -4.23
C LEU A 52 -5.05 10.74 -4.31
N ASN A 53 -4.96 12.03 -4.66
CA ASN A 53 -3.69 12.76 -4.68
C ASN A 53 -3.02 12.80 -3.29
N ARG A 54 -3.79 13.11 -2.24
CA ARG A 54 -3.27 13.13 -0.86
C ARG A 54 -2.87 11.72 -0.41
N PHE A 55 -3.71 10.72 -0.67
CA PHE A 55 -3.43 9.33 -0.33
C PHE A 55 -2.17 8.81 -1.05
N PHE A 56 -2.04 9.03 -2.36
CA PHE A 56 -0.87 8.58 -3.11
C PHE A 56 0.42 9.28 -2.68
N ARG A 57 0.36 10.52 -2.20
CA ARG A 57 1.52 11.18 -1.60
C ARG A 57 1.96 10.47 -0.32
N ILE A 58 1.02 10.06 0.54
CA ILE A 58 1.33 9.27 1.73
C ILE A 58 1.95 7.93 1.33
N VAL A 59 1.36 7.22 0.35
CA VAL A 59 1.89 5.93 -0.13
C VAL A 59 3.29 6.06 -0.73
N TRP A 60 3.59 7.15 -1.42
CA TRP A 60 4.95 7.42 -1.93
C TRP A 60 6.03 7.47 -0.84
N HIS A 61 5.65 7.78 0.41
CA HIS A 61 6.56 7.76 1.55
C HIS A 61 6.50 6.44 2.32
N THR A 62 5.30 5.88 2.54
CA THR A 62 5.15 4.65 3.32
C THR A 62 5.64 3.42 2.57
N MET A 63 5.45 3.34 1.24
CA MET A 63 5.92 2.23 0.41
C MET A 63 7.44 2.02 0.51
N PRO A 64 8.30 3.01 0.18
CA PRO A 64 9.74 2.82 0.30
C PRO A 64 10.18 2.63 1.75
N MET A 65 9.52 3.28 2.71
CA MET A 65 9.79 3.09 4.14
C MET A 65 9.60 1.63 4.57
N VAL A 66 8.48 1.00 4.19
CA VAL A 66 8.19 -0.41 4.49
C VAL A 66 9.21 -1.34 3.83
N LEU A 67 9.57 -1.11 2.56
CA LEU A 67 10.56 -1.93 1.86
C LEU A 67 11.95 -1.82 2.49
N VAL A 68 12.41 -0.60 2.76
CA VAL A 68 13.74 -0.35 3.35
C VAL A 68 13.81 -0.94 4.75
N THR A 69 12.83 -0.68 5.61
CA THR A 69 12.80 -1.25 6.96
C THR A 69 12.73 -2.78 6.95
N GLY A 70 11.95 -3.37 6.03
CA GLY A 70 11.90 -4.82 5.85
C GLY A 70 13.25 -5.40 5.48
N TRP A 71 13.95 -4.81 4.52
CA TRP A 71 15.30 -5.25 4.14
C TRP A 71 16.34 -5.07 5.24
N LEU A 72 16.29 -3.96 5.99
CA LEU A 72 17.17 -3.76 7.15
C LEU A 72 17.02 -4.90 8.17
N MET A 73 15.78 -5.32 8.47
CA MET A 73 15.52 -6.45 9.36
C MET A 73 16.03 -7.77 8.76
N ILE A 74 15.84 -8.00 7.46
CA ILE A 74 16.35 -9.21 6.81
C ILE A 74 17.88 -9.28 6.88
N PHE A 75 18.59 -8.17 6.61
CA PHE A 75 20.04 -8.13 6.73
C PHE A 75 20.52 -8.32 8.16
N HIS A 76 19.77 -7.84 9.15
CA HIS A 76 20.08 -8.05 10.56
C HIS A 76 20.04 -9.54 10.95
N GLU A 77 19.06 -10.27 10.41
CA GLU A 77 18.85 -11.71 10.64
C GLU A 77 19.78 -12.62 9.79
N GLY A 78 20.81 -12.05 9.15
CA GLY A 78 21.81 -12.80 8.38
C GLY A 78 21.58 -12.85 6.87
N GLY A 79 20.56 -12.15 6.35
CA GLY A 79 20.32 -11.95 4.92
C GLY A 79 19.25 -12.87 4.30
N PHE A 80 19.01 -12.69 3.00
CA PHE A 80 17.89 -13.35 2.30
C PHE A 80 17.97 -14.89 2.24
N ALA A 81 19.17 -15.46 2.37
CA ALA A 81 19.40 -16.90 2.31
C ALA A 81 19.13 -17.61 3.65
N THR A 82 19.13 -16.89 4.77
CA THR A 82 18.98 -17.46 6.13
C THR A 82 17.56 -17.36 6.65
N ILE A 83 16.76 -16.43 6.12
CA ILE A 83 15.37 -16.20 6.53
C ILE A 83 14.41 -17.28 6.02
N GLY A 84 13.32 -17.50 6.75
CA GLY A 84 12.25 -18.42 6.36
C GLY A 84 11.60 -18.04 5.03
N TRP A 85 11.09 -19.04 4.31
CA TRP A 85 10.45 -18.85 3.00
C TRP A 85 9.25 -17.89 3.06
N GLN A 86 8.59 -17.80 4.23
CA GLN A 86 7.46 -16.90 4.50
C GLN A 86 7.88 -15.42 4.37
N ILE A 87 9.07 -15.07 4.85
CA ILE A 87 9.61 -13.70 4.79
C ILE A 87 9.98 -13.35 3.33
N ASN A 88 10.55 -14.32 2.60
CA ASN A 88 10.81 -14.16 1.16
C ASN A 88 9.50 -13.99 0.36
N LEU A 89 8.45 -14.73 0.71
CA LEU A 89 7.11 -14.56 0.13
C LEU A 89 6.53 -13.18 0.48
N MET A 90 6.64 -12.73 1.73
CA MET A 90 6.20 -11.42 2.18
C MET A 90 6.87 -10.29 1.38
N GLN A 91 8.17 -10.39 1.13
CA GLN A 91 8.90 -9.45 0.28
C GLN A 91 8.39 -9.47 -1.17
N LEU A 92 8.23 -10.66 -1.76
CA LEU A 92 7.74 -10.79 -3.13
C LEU A 92 6.36 -10.12 -3.29
N LEU A 93 5.46 -10.35 -2.34
CA LEU A 93 4.14 -9.72 -2.30
C LEU A 93 4.28 -8.19 -2.18
N GLY A 94 5.10 -7.69 -1.25
CA GLY A 94 5.36 -6.26 -1.10
C GLY A 94 5.91 -5.58 -2.36
N LEU A 95 6.78 -6.26 -3.11
CA LEU A 95 7.28 -5.76 -4.40
C LEU A 95 6.19 -5.74 -5.47
N MET A 96 5.33 -6.75 -5.53
CA MET A 96 4.16 -6.74 -6.43
C MET A 96 3.19 -5.61 -6.09
N MET A 97 2.94 -5.37 -4.81
CA MET A 97 2.12 -4.25 -4.34
C MET A 97 2.70 -2.89 -4.78
N ALA A 98 4.02 -2.72 -4.67
CA ALA A 98 4.72 -1.51 -5.12
C ALA A 98 4.61 -1.34 -6.65
N LEU A 99 4.76 -2.42 -7.42
CA LEU A 99 4.62 -2.39 -8.88
C LEU A 99 3.19 -2.00 -9.30
N ILE A 100 2.18 -2.55 -8.64
CA ILE A 100 0.77 -2.19 -8.87
C ILE A 100 0.55 -0.72 -8.53
N PHE A 101 1.07 -0.24 -7.40
CA PHE A 101 0.99 1.19 -7.06
C PHE A 101 1.62 2.08 -8.12
N ALA A 102 2.83 1.74 -8.60
CA ALA A 102 3.49 2.48 -9.67
C ALA A 102 2.62 2.48 -10.96
N ARG A 103 2.06 1.33 -11.34
CA ARG A 103 1.13 1.22 -12.48
C ARG A 103 -0.11 2.09 -12.33
N ILE A 104 -0.71 2.13 -11.14
CA ILE A 104 -1.86 3.00 -10.83
C ILE A 104 -1.43 4.47 -10.97
N TYR A 105 -0.32 4.84 -10.32
CA TYR A 105 0.14 6.21 -10.21
C TYR A 105 0.51 6.79 -11.57
N PHE A 106 1.30 6.09 -12.38
CA PHE A 106 1.76 6.55 -13.69
C PHE A 106 0.72 6.33 -14.81
N GLY A 107 -0.23 5.41 -14.63
CA GLY A 107 -1.25 5.09 -15.61
C GLY A 107 -2.57 5.83 -15.39
N PRO A 108 -3.61 5.16 -14.87
CA PRO A 108 -4.96 5.70 -14.82
C PRO A 108 -5.08 6.96 -13.95
N TYR A 109 -4.28 7.10 -12.89
CA TYR A 109 -4.30 8.30 -12.06
C TYR A 109 -3.81 9.55 -12.80
N GLN A 110 -2.68 9.48 -13.51
CA GLN A 110 -2.23 10.62 -14.33
C GLN A 110 -3.24 10.97 -15.41
N LYS A 111 -3.85 9.97 -16.04
CA LYS A 111 -4.90 10.19 -17.06
C LYS A 111 -6.10 10.93 -16.47
N ALA A 112 -6.59 10.48 -15.32
CA ALA A 112 -7.71 11.13 -14.64
C ALA A 112 -7.36 12.55 -14.17
N ARG A 113 -6.13 12.78 -13.67
CA ARG A 113 -5.68 14.09 -13.20
C ARG A 113 -5.51 15.13 -14.31
N ARG A 114 -5.13 14.70 -15.52
CA ARG A 114 -4.93 15.58 -16.69
C ARG A 114 -6.22 15.84 -17.47
N ALA A 115 -7.27 15.05 -17.24
CA ALA A 115 -8.54 15.19 -17.94
C ALA A 115 -9.34 16.40 -17.42
N LEU A 116 -9.82 17.24 -18.34
CA LEU A 116 -10.73 18.34 -18.00
C LEU A 116 -12.06 17.82 -17.44
N ARG A 117 -12.53 16.66 -17.94
CA ARG A 117 -13.72 15.94 -17.47
C ARG A 117 -13.38 14.46 -17.29
N PRO A 118 -12.90 14.04 -16.09
CA PRO A 118 -12.52 12.66 -15.83
C PRO A 118 -13.72 11.72 -15.96
N GLN A 119 -13.57 10.65 -16.73
CA GLN A 119 -14.64 9.67 -16.90
C GLN A 119 -14.72 8.70 -15.70
N PRO A 120 -15.92 8.23 -15.32
CA PRO A 120 -16.10 7.24 -14.24
C PRO A 120 -15.21 5.99 -14.39
N SER A 121 -15.05 5.50 -15.62
CA SER A 121 -14.25 4.31 -15.96
C SER A 121 -12.77 4.43 -15.53
N MET A 122 -12.22 5.65 -15.50
CA MET A 122 -10.84 5.88 -15.04
C MET A 122 -10.72 5.59 -13.54
N PHE A 123 -11.72 6.00 -12.75
CA PHE A 123 -11.77 5.73 -11.31
C PHE A 123 -12.06 4.25 -11.01
N ASP A 124 -12.86 3.59 -11.85
CA ASP A 124 -13.12 2.15 -11.71
C ASP A 124 -11.85 1.33 -11.98
N SER A 125 -11.02 1.74 -12.95
CA SER A 125 -9.71 1.14 -13.20
C SER A 125 -8.76 1.31 -12.01
N ILE A 126 -8.70 2.51 -11.40
CA ILE A 126 -7.91 2.76 -10.19
C ILE A 126 -8.42 1.86 -9.06
N ARG A 127 -9.73 1.81 -8.83
CA ARG A 127 -10.36 1.00 -7.77
C ARG A 127 -10.06 -0.48 -7.91
N SER A 128 -10.20 -1.04 -9.11
CA SER A 128 -9.93 -2.46 -9.36
C SER A 128 -8.49 -2.84 -9.02
N GLN A 129 -7.53 -1.99 -9.37
CA GLN A 129 -6.12 -2.22 -9.04
C GLN A 129 -5.84 -2.05 -7.54
N ILE A 130 -6.49 -1.09 -6.86
CA ILE A 130 -6.40 -0.97 -5.40
C ILE A 130 -6.98 -2.21 -4.71
N LEU A 131 -8.09 -2.77 -5.20
CA LEU A 131 -8.68 -4.00 -4.65
C LEU A 131 -7.73 -5.20 -4.75
N ILE A 132 -7.07 -5.39 -5.90
CA ILE A 132 -6.03 -6.41 -6.06
C ILE A 132 -4.92 -6.17 -5.04
N ASN A 133 -4.49 -4.92 -4.88
CA ASN A 133 -3.42 -4.53 -3.97
C ASN A 133 -3.80 -4.76 -2.48
N ILE A 134 -5.06 -4.56 -2.10
CA ILE A 134 -5.59 -4.92 -0.78
C ILE A 134 -5.47 -6.43 -0.56
N GLY A 135 -5.87 -7.25 -1.55
CA GLY A 135 -5.74 -8.71 -1.47
C GLY A 135 -4.29 -9.15 -1.24
N LEU A 136 -3.35 -8.57 -1.98
CA LEU A 136 -1.91 -8.82 -1.77
C LEU A 136 -1.44 -8.34 -0.39
N GLY A 137 -1.91 -7.20 0.09
CA GLY A 137 -1.57 -6.69 1.42
C GLY A 137 -2.05 -7.61 2.54
N VAL A 138 -3.25 -8.17 2.42
CA VAL A 138 -3.76 -9.18 3.36
C VAL A 138 -2.89 -10.44 3.32
N LEU A 139 -2.58 -10.95 2.12
CA LEU A 139 -1.69 -12.10 1.97
C LEU A 139 -0.29 -11.86 2.56
N THR A 140 0.21 -10.62 2.44
CA THR A 140 1.50 -10.21 3.02
C THR A 140 1.47 -10.30 4.53
N ILE A 141 0.40 -9.83 5.18
CA ILE A 141 0.22 -9.95 6.64
C ILE A 141 0.10 -11.41 7.05
N VAL A 142 -0.65 -12.24 6.31
CA VAL A 142 -0.76 -13.68 6.59
C VAL A 142 0.61 -14.35 6.50
N ALA A 143 1.41 -14.05 5.47
CA ALA A 143 2.77 -14.57 5.34
C ALA A 143 3.65 -14.16 6.53
N ALA A 144 3.55 -12.90 6.98
CA ALA A 144 4.26 -12.43 8.17
C ALA A 144 3.83 -13.18 9.44
N SER A 145 2.52 -13.40 9.63
CA SER A 145 1.99 -14.15 10.76
C SER A 145 2.45 -15.61 10.77
N LEU A 146 2.57 -16.25 9.60
CA LEU A 146 3.09 -17.62 9.47
C LEU A 146 4.60 -17.73 9.75
N ALA A 147 5.33 -16.62 9.69
CA ALA A 147 6.76 -16.59 10.00
C ALA A 147 7.03 -16.51 11.51
N HIS A 148 6.06 -16.06 12.32
CA HIS A 148 6.23 -15.88 13.76
C HIS A 148 5.79 -17.15 14.49
N PRO A 149 6.69 -17.87 15.20
CA PRO A 149 6.28 -18.94 16.10
C PRO A 149 5.55 -18.31 17.29
N PHE A 150 4.37 -18.86 17.64
CA PHE A 150 3.62 -18.44 18.83
C PHE A 150 4.20 -19.07 20.10
#